data_AF-A0A4D7JM40-F1
#
_entry.id   AF-A0A4D7JM40-F1
#
_cell.length_a   1.000
_cell.length_b   1.000
_cell.length_c   1.000
_cell.angle_alpha   90.00
_cell.angle_beta   90.00
_cell.angle_gamma   90.00
#
_symmetry.space_group_name_H-M   'P 1'
#
loop_
_entity.id
_entity.type
_entity.pdbx_description
1 polymer ?
#
loop_
_entity_poly.entity_id
_entity_poly.type
_entity_poly.pdbx_seq_one_letter_code
_entity_poly.pdbx_strand_id
1 'polypeptide(L)'
;MFHKKSEDILAEISRDEKVKNISGRVLAFGMVASPGTSSGGKFIGIDPASEDSVTQLSQNVTEGEYLSPQDKNKVIIGKKLAEKLKVKVRSKIVLTFQDIDGNIVAGAFRIVGIFQSYNSTLEEMNLYVNQADLAGLQNTENNVHEIAILLNDADEVPEYKKVLFDRYPSLLTQSWKELALNLAL
;
A
#
# COMPACT_ATOMS: atom_id res chain seq x y z
N MET A 1 5.15 3.62 14.97
CA MET A 1 6.53 3.88 15.42
C MET A 1 7.44 3.28 14.38
N PHE A 2 8.30 4.07 13.72
CA PHE A 2 9.21 3.53 12.70
C PHE A 2 10.25 2.63 13.36
N HIS A 3 10.38 1.40 12.86
CA HIS A 3 11.51 0.57 13.22
C HIS A 3 12.65 0.97 12.28
N LYS A 4 13.72 1.58 12.81
CA LYS A 4 15.00 1.88 12.14
C LYS A 4 15.72 0.64 11.54
N LYS A 5 15.01 -0.48 11.38
CA LYS A 5 15.44 -1.80 10.94
C LYS A 5 14.46 -2.44 9.95
N SER A 6 13.47 -1.70 9.42
CA SER A 6 12.46 -2.32 8.53
C SER A 6 13.08 -2.90 7.26
N GLU A 7 14.13 -2.26 6.72
CA GLU A 7 14.93 -2.82 5.61
C GLU A 7 15.65 -4.11 6.03
N ASP A 8 16.26 -4.14 7.22
CA ASP A 8 16.94 -5.34 7.73
C ASP A 8 15.96 -6.49 7.89
N ILE A 9 14.77 -6.22 8.45
CA ILE A 9 13.71 -7.22 8.64
C ILE A 9 13.22 -7.73 7.29
N LEU A 10 13.00 -6.83 6.33
CA LEU A 10 12.58 -7.20 4.97
C LEU A 10 13.65 -8.09 4.31
N ALA A 11 14.93 -7.72 4.41
CA ALA A 11 16.05 -8.48 3.84
C ALA A 11 16.29 -9.83 4.55
N GLU A 12 15.99 -9.92 5.85
CA GLU A 12 16.07 -11.18 6.60
C GLU A 12 14.94 -12.13 6.17
N ILE A 13 13.70 -11.64 6.16
CA ILE A 13 12.53 -12.45 5.78
C ILE A 13 12.61 -12.87 4.31
N SER A 14 13.13 -12.02 3.41
CA SER A 14 13.27 -12.36 2.00
C SER A 14 14.22 -13.52 1.72
N ARG A 15 15.05 -13.93 2.69
CA ARG A 15 15.98 -15.06 2.57
C ARG A 15 15.44 -16.36 3.14
N ASP A 16 14.26 -16.32 3.75
CA ASP A 16 13.61 -17.51 4.30
C ASP A 16 13.06 -18.38 3.17
N GLU A 17 13.41 -19.67 3.15
CA GLU A 17 13.00 -20.62 2.11
C GLU A 17 11.47 -20.81 2.04
N LYS A 18 10.74 -20.50 3.11
CA LYS A 18 9.28 -20.56 3.13
C LYS A 18 8.64 -19.38 2.41
N VAL A 19 9.38 -18.28 2.24
CA VAL A 19 8.89 -17.05 1.62
C VAL A 19 9.03 -17.15 0.11
N LYS A 20 7.91 -17.05 -0.58
CA LYS A 20 7.84 -17.03 -2.05
C LYS A 20 8.14 -15.63 -2.58
N ASN A 21 7.43 -14.63 -2.08
CA ASN A 21 7.56 -13.23 -2.48
C ASN A 21 7.32 -12.31 -1.27
N ILE A 22 7.86 -11.10 -1.34
CA ILE A 22 7.75 -10.10 -0.28
C ILE A 22 7.62 -8.70 -0.87
N SER A 23 6.88 -7.82 -0.20
CA SER A 23 6.72 -6.42 -0.62
C SER A 23 6.71 -5.51 0.61
N GLY A 24 7.52 -4.45 0.58
CA GLY A 24 7.51 -3.40 1.59
C GLY A 24 6.53 -2.30 1.20
N ARG A 25 5.83 -1.72 2.18
CA ARG A 25 4.85 -0.64 1.93
C ARG A 25 5.05 0.53 2.85
N VAL A 26 4.96 1.73 2.29
CA VAL A 26 4.85 2.99 3.04
C VAL A 26 3.38 3.36 3.15
N LEU A 27 2.94 3.76 4.34
CA LEU A 27 1.55 4.10 4.57
C LEU A 27 1.39 5.54 5.01
N ALA A 28 0.40 6.20 4.45
CA ALA A 28 -0.13 7.45 4.98
C ALA A 28 -1.66 7.43 4.96
N PHE A 29 -2.26 8.22 5.83
CA PHE A 29 -3.69 8.41 5.89
C PHE A 29 -3.98 9.91 5.83
N GLY A 30 -4.97 10.29 5.06
CA GLY A 30 -5.28 11.70 4.89
C GLY A 30 -6.43 11.95 3.95
N MET A 31 -6.42 13.15 3.37
CA MET A 31 -7.44 13.62 2.45
C MET A 31 -6.95 13.50 1.01
N VAL A 32 -7.77 12.92 0.16
CA VAL A 32 -7.63 12.98 -1.29
C VAL A 32 -8.66 13.96 -1.85
N ALA A 33 -8.20 14.91 -2.65
CA ALA A 33 -9.04 15.96 -3.22
C ALA A 33 -8.98 15.98 -4.74
N SER A 34 -10.13 16.20 -5.37
CA SER A 34 -10.28 16.62 -6.76
C SER A 34 -10.78 18.08 -6.79
N PRO A 35 -10.88 18.73 -7.96
CA PRO A 35 -11.40 20.10 -8.04
C PRO A 35 -12.82 20.28 -7.48
N GLY A 36 -13.62 19.20 -7.44
CA GLY A 36 -15.03 19.29 -7.07
C GLY A 36 -15.40 18.69 -5.71
N THR A 37 -14.53 17.88 -5.10
CA THR A 37 -14.84 17.15 -3.86
C THR A 37 -13.58 16.58 -3.21
N SER A 38 -13.71 16.08 -1.98
CA SER A 38 -12.64 15.38 -1.28
C SER A 38 -13.19 14.19 -0.49
N SER A 39 -12.33 13.23 -0.18
CA SER A 39 -12.63 12.08 0.67
C SER A 39 -11.40 11.75 1.52
N GLY A 40 -11.61 11.06 2.64
CA GLY A 40 -10.52 10.36 3.31
C GLY A 40 -9.99 9.23 2.43
N GLY A 41 -8.72 8.87 2.61
CA GLY A 41 -8.09 7.74 1.93
C GLY A 41 -6.86 7.21 2.66
N LYS A 42 -6.55 5.93 2.42
CA LYS A 42 -5.31 5.25 2.77
C LYS A 42 -4.39 5.27 1.54
N PHE A 43 -3.24 5.91 1.68
CA PHE A 43 -2.23 6.04 0.63
C PHE A 43 -1.18 4.97 0.86
N ILE A 44 -0.94 4.16 -0.16
CA ILE A 44 -0.05 3.00 -0.07
C ILE A 44 1.07 3.19 -1.09
N GLY A 45 2.26 3.48 -0.59
CA GLY A 45 3.49 3.56 -1.37
C GLY A 45 4.07 2.16 -1.56
N ILE A 46 4.22 1.73 -2.82
CA ILE A 46 4.67 0.36 -3.18
C ILE A 46 5.83 0.38 -4.17
N ASP A 47 6.62 -0.69 -4.18
CA ASP A 47 7.36 -1.09 -5.38
C ASP A 47 6.41 -1.90 -6.28
N PRO A 48 6.08 -1.43 -7.51
CA PRO A 48 5.05 -2.08 -8.32
C PRO A 48 5.35 -3.54 -8.66
N ALA A 49 6.61 -3.88 -8.92
CA ALA A 49 6.98 -5.24 -9.30
C ALA A 49 6.88 -6.21 -8.10
N SER A 50 7.45 -5.82 -6.96
CA SER A 50 7.42 -6.60 -5.73
C SER A 50 5.99 -6.75 -5.21
N GLU A 51 5.19 -5.67 -5.23
CA GLU A 51 3.80 -5.70 -4.80
C GLU A 51 2.96 -6.63 -5.67
N ASP A 52 3.09 -6.53 -7.00
CA ASP A 52 2.32 -7.37 -7.90
C ASP A 52 2.66 -8.86 -7.75
N SER A 53 3.92 -9.18 -7.43
CA SER A 53 4.34 -10.55 -7.13
C SER A 53 3.68 -11.16 -5.87
N VAL A 54 3.21 -10.31 -4.95
CA VAL A 54 2.53 -10.73 -3.71
C VAL A 54 1.02 -10.70 -3.85
N THR A 55 0.45 -9.65 -4.44
CA THR A 55 -1.01 -9.41 -4.42
C THR A 55 -1.70 -9.58 -5.77
N GLN A 56 -0.95 -9.63 -6.87
CA GLN A 56 -1.49 -9.61 -8.23
C GLN A 56 -2.41 -8.41 -8.47
N LEU A 57 -2.03 -7.24 -7.93
CA LEU A 57 -2.85 -6.02 -7.98
C LEU A 57 -3.09 -5.56 -9.43
N SER A 58 -2.12 -5.81 -10.33
CA SER A 58 -2.21 -5.47 -11.74
C SER A 58 -3.42 -6.13 -12.43
N GLN A 59 -3.77 -7.36 -12.04
CA GLN A 59 -4.92 -8.09 -12.58
C GLN A 59 -6.28 -7.45 -12.23
N ASN A 60 -6.29 -6.64 -11.17
CA ASN A 60 -7.49 -5.94 -10.71
C ASN A 60 -7.63 -4.54 -11.33
N VAL A 61 -6.67 -4.07 -12.14
CA VAL A 61 -6.77 -2.80 -12.84
C VAL A 61 -7.71 -2.96 -14.04
N THR A 62 -8.89 -2.36 -13.95
CA THR A 62 -9.95 -2.48 -14.97
C THR A 62 -9.93 -1.35 -15.99
N GLU A 63 -9.31 -0.22 -15.66
CA GLU A 63 -9.16 0.93 -16.56
C GLU A 63 -7.75 1.51 -16.47
N GLY A 64 -7.18 1.89 -17.61
CA GLY A 64 -5.85 2.52 -17.67
C GLY A 64 -4.71 1.50 -17.51
N GLU A 65 -3.66 1.91 -16.82
CA GLU A 65 -2.41 1.17 -16.68
C GLU A 65 -2.06 0.95 -15.20
N TYR A 66 -1.39 -0.16 -14.90
CA TYR A 66 -0.74 -0.37 -13.61
C TYR A 66 0.48 0.56 -13.46
N LEU A 67 0.95 0.74 -12.22
CA LEU A 67 2.12 1.56 -11.94
C LEU A 67 3.40 0.95 -12.53
N SER A 68 4.27 1.80 -13.04
CA SER A 68 5.65 1.45 -13.40
C SER A 68 6.63 2.00 -12.36
N PRO A 69 7.75 1.31 -12.06
CA PRO A 69 8.78 1.85 -11.15
C PRO A 69 9.36 3.20 -11.58
N GLN A 70 9.28 3.54 -12.87
CA GLN A 70 9.76 4.81 -13.42
C GLN A 70 8.74 5.96 -13.30
N ASP A 71 7.51 5.63 -12.91
CA ASP A 71 6.47 6.61 -12.77
C ASP A 71 6.76 7.59 -11.63
N LYS A 72 6.47 8.87 -11.86
CA LYS A 72 6.56 9.90 -10.84
C LYS A 72 5.22 10.57 -10.69
N ASN A 73 4.77 10.74 -9.45
CA ASN A 73 3.52 11.41 -9.14
C ASN A 73 2.34 10.80 -9.89
N LYS A 74 2.33 9.48 -10.02
CA LYS A 74 1.22 8.71 -10.62
C LYS A 74 0.57 7.84 -9.56
N VAL A 75 -0.71 7.57 -9.77
CA VAL A 75 -1.55 6.86 -8.81
C VAL A 75 -2.49 5.91 -9.53
N ILE A 76 -2.69 4.73 -8.96
CA ILE A 76 -3.86 3.90 -9.25
C ILE A 76 -4.81 4.00 -8.06
N ILE A 77 -6.11 4.09 -8.35
CA ILE A 77 -7.12 4.40 -7.35
C ILE A 77 -8.26 3.39 -7.38
N GLY A 78 -8.86 3.09 -6.23
CA GLY A 78 -10.03 2.21 -6.17
C GLY A 78 -11.22 2.83 -6.92
N LYS A 79 -11.99 1.99 -7.61
CA LYS A 79 -13.12 2.42 -8.44
C LYS A 79 -14.14 3.27 -7.68
N LYS A 80 -14.55 2.83 -6.49
CA LYS A 80 -15.53 3.56 -5.65
C LYS A 80 -14.99 4.91 -5.19
N LEU A 81 -13.70 4.97 -4.84
CA LEU A 81 -13.06 6.23 -4.49
C LEU A 81 -12.98 7.18 -5.70
N ALA A 82 -12.69 6.67 -6.89
CA ALA A 82 -12.69 7.46 -8.12
C ALA A 82 -14.08 8.04 -8.45
N GLU A 83 -15.13 7.22 -8.32
CA GLU A 83 -16.52 7.63 -8.50
C GLU A 83 -16.91 8.72 -7.49
N LYS A 84 -16.61 8.53 -6.20
CA LYS A 84 -16.85 9.51 -5.13
C LYS A 84 -16.14 10.83 -5.40
N LEU A 85 -14.92 10.78 -5.91
CA LEU A 85 -14.12 11.95 -6.26
C LEU A 85 -14.50 12.57 -7.61
N LYS A 86 -15.37 11.92 -8.39
CA LYS A 86 -15.76 12.30 -9.76
C LYS A 86 -14.56 12.45 -10.68
N VAL A 87 -13.61 11.52 -10.57
CA VAL A 87 -12.37 11.49 -11.35
C VAL A 87 -12.30 10.25 -12.23
N LYS A 88 -11.42 10.29 -13.23
CA LYS A 88 -11.15 9.20 -14.18
C LYS A 88 -9.66 9.13 -14.47
N VAL A 89 -9.23 8.14 -15.24
CA VAL A 89 -7.85 8.09 -15.76
C VAL A 89 -7.47 9.42 -16.42
N ARG A 90 -6.23 9.87 -16.18
CA ARG A 90 -5.65 11.18 -16.52
C ARG A 90 -6.08 12.37 -15.66
N SER A 91 -7.10 12.25 -14.81
CA SER A 91 -7.44 13.29 -13.84
C SER A 91 -6.30 13.53 -12.85
N LYS A 92 -6.23 14.75 -12.31
CA LYS A 92 -5.31 15.10 -11.22
C LYS A 92 -6.06 15.06 -9.89
N ILE A 93 -5.39 14.56 -8.87
CA ILE A 93 -5.82 14.60 -7.47
C ILE A 93 -4.68 15.15 -6.61
N VAL A 94 -5.03 15.67 -5.44
CA VAL A 94 -4.06 16.09 -4.42
C VAL A 94 -4.23 15.20 -3.21
N LEU A 95 -3.12 14.65 -2.73
CA LEU A 95 -3.05 13.92 -1.47
C LEU A 95 -2.53 14.87 -0.40
N THR A 96 -3.22 14.98 0.72
CA THR A 96 -2.83 15.81 1.86
C THR A 96 -2.83 14.96 3.13
N PHE A 97 -1.71 14.92 3.84
CA PHE A 97 -1.52 14.10 5.04
C PHE A 97 -0.42 14.68 5.94
N GLN A 98 -0.16 14.05 7.08
CA GLN A 98 0.92 14.45 7.98
C GLN A 98 2.19 13.64 7.72
N ASP A 99 3.34 14.32 7.63
CA ASP A 99 4.64 13.68 7.63
C ASP A 99 5.03 13.15 9.03
N ILE A 100 6.23 12.58 9.15
CA ILE A 100 6.71 12.04 10.44
C ILE A 100 6.91 13.10 11.54
N ASP A 101 7.10 14.36 11.16
CA ASP A 101 7.31 15.48 12.07
C ASP A 101 5.98 16.16 12.44
N GLY A 102 4.86 15.65 11.92
CA GLY A 102 3.51 16.18 12.14
C GLY A 102 3.15 17.36 11.26
N ASN A 103 4.00 17.71 10.28
CA ASN A 103 3.72 18.78 9.33
C ASN A 103 2.69 18.31 8.30
N ILE A 104 1.78 19.21 7.90
CA ILE A 104 0.86 18.93 6.80
C ILE A 104 1.63 19.05 5.48
N VAL A 105 1.71 17.95 4.75
CA VAL A 105 2.32 17.86 3.43
C VAL A 105 1.26 17.57 2.38
N ALA A 106 1.53 18.00 1.14
CA ALA A 106 0.63 17.76 0.01
C ALA A 106 1.40 17.41 -1.26
N GLY A 107 0.86 16.47 -2.04
CA GLY A 107 1.41 16.06 -3.32
C GLY A 107 0.33 15.94 -4.39
N ALA A 108 0.60 16.46 -5.58
CA ALA A 108 -0.29 16.28 -6.73
C ALA A 108 0.06 15.01 -7.49
N PHE A 109 -0.95 14.19 -7.80
CA PHE A 109 -0.81 12.93 -8.52
C PHE A 109 -1.74 12.88 -9.72
N ARG A 110 -1.32 12.19 -10.77
CA ARG A 110 -2.16 11.89 -11.94
C ARG A 110 -2.60 10.43 -11.92
N ILE A 111 -3.90 10.21 -12.06
CA ILE A 111 -4.48 8.88 -12.12
C ILE A 111 -4.04 8.22 -13.44
N VAL A 112 -3.39 7.07 -13.35
CA VAL A 112 -3.01 6.25 -14.50
C VAL A 112 -3.85 4.99 -14.64
N GLY A 113 -4.44 4.51 -13.54
CA GLY A 113 -5.32 3.36 -13.56
C GLY A 113 -6.37 3.39 -12.46
N ILE A 114 -7.41 2.60 -12.66
CA ILE A 114 -8.47 2.38 -11.69
C ILE A 114 -8.58 0.88 -11.47
N PHE A 115 -8.52 0.45 -10.20
CA PHE A 115 -8.66 -0.95 -9.83
C PHE A 115 -10.02 -1.23 -9.20
N GLN A 116 -10.49 -2.45 -9.39
CA GLN A 116 -11.71 -2.98 -8.80
C GLN A 116 -11.37 -4.23 -7.98
N SER A 117 -11.87 -4.30 -6.75
CA SER A 117 -11.66 -5.42 -5.83
C SER A 117 -13.00 -5.98 -5.37
N TYR A 118 -13.04 -7.26 -5.00
CA TYR A 118 -14.22 -7.84 -4.35
C TYR A 118 -14.46 -7.26 -2.93
N ASN A 119 -13.44 -6.61 -2.35
CA ASN A 119 -13.55 -5.91 -1.08
C ASN A 119 -13.88 -4.43 -1.31
N SER A 120 -15.17 -4.09 -1.13
CA SER A 120 -15.71 -2.74 -1.25
C SER A 120 -14.95 -1.69 -0.43
N THR A 121 -14.53 -2.03 0.79
CA THR A 121 -13.83 -1.10 1.69
C THR A 121 -12.46 -0.72 1.11
N LEU A 122 -11.75 -1.67 0.50
CA LEU A 122 -10.49 -1.39 -0.19
C LEU A 122 -10.70 -0.46 -1.40
N GLU A 123 -11.76 -0.67 -2.18
CA GLU A 123 -12.07 0.20 -3.33
C GLU A 123 -12.45 1.63 -2.92
N GLU A 124 -13.08 1.80 -1.76
CA GLU A 124 -13.52 3.12 -1.29
C GLU A 124 -12.39 3.92 -0.62
N MET A 125 -11.40 3.24 -0.04
CA MET A 125 -10.38 3.90 0.79
C MET A 125 -8.98 3.90 0.18
N ASN A 126 -8.61 2.92 -0.64
CA ASN A 126 -7.21 2.74 -1.03
C ASN A 126 -6.85 3.40 -2.36
N LEU A 127 -5.64 3.93 -2.40
CA LEU A 127 -4.91 4.27 -3.61
C LEU A 127 -3.45 3.85 -3.45
N TYR A 128 -2.82 3.54 -4.58
CA TYR A 128 -1.43 3.12 -4.62
C TYR A 128 -0.61 4.09 -5.46
N VAL A 129 0.57 4.43 -4.95
CA VAL A 129 1.57 5.29 -5.59
C VAL A 129 2.93 4.61 -5.50
N ASN A 130 3.92 5.09 -6.22
CA ASN A 130 5.28 4.59 -6.02
C ASN A 130 5.78 4.91 -4.61
N GLN A 131 6.46 3.94 -3.99
CA GLN A 131 6.96 4.06 -2.63
C GLN A 131 7.85 5.29 -2.47
N ALA A 132 8.71 5.58 -3.45
CA ALA A 132 9.59 6.75 -3.44
C ALA A 132 8.82 8.07 -3.37
N ASP A 133 7.69 8.19 -4.07
CA ASP A 133 6.87 9.41 -4.06
C ASP A 133 6.26 9.64 -2.66
N LEU A 134 5.70 8.59 -2.04
CA LEU A 134 5.06 8.71 -0.74
C LEU A 134 6.08 8.90 0.39
N ALA A 135 7.18 8.14 0.35
CA ALA A 135 8.25 8.23 1.33
C ALA A 135 8.95 9.59 1.29
N GLY A 136 9.13 10.15 0.09
CA GLY A 136 9.69 11.50 -0.08
C GLY A 136 8.80 12.59 0.50
N LEU A 137 7.48 12.45 0.41
CA LEU A 137 6.54 13.37 1.04
C LEU A 137 6.48 13.20 2.58
N GLN A 138 6.64 11.97 3.07
CA GLN A 138 6.54 11.66 4.49
C GLN A 138 7.86 11.85 5.26
N ASN A 139 8.98 12.10 4.56
CA ASN A 139 10.33 12.15 5.14
C ASN A 139 10.75 10.84 5.83
N THR A 140 10.32 9.68 5.30
CA THR A 140 10.61 8.36 5.91
C THR A 140 11.84 7.67 5.35
N GLU A 141 12.49 8.29 4.35
CA GLU A 141 13.58 7.69 3.57
C GLU A 141 13.17 6.28 3.08
N ASN A 142 13.95 5.24 3.39
CA ASN A 142 13.65 3.88 2.94
C ASN A 142 12.85 3.05 3.96
N ASN A 143 12.38 3.65 5.07
CA ASN A 143 11.65 2.89 6.07
C ASN A 143 10.24 2.53 5.56
N VAL A 144 9.81 1.30 5.82
CA VAL A 144 8.46 0.80 5.49
C VAL A 144 7.63 0.61 6.76
N HIS A 145 6.31 0.74 6.61
CA HIS A 145 5.34 0.58 7.69
C HIS A 145 4.79 -0.85 7.75
N GLU A 146 4.62 -1.48 6.59
CA GLU A 146 4.10 -2.84 6.45
C GLU A 146 5.04 -3.66 5.57
N ILE A 147 5.10 -4.96 5.85
CA ILE A 147 5.76 -5.96 5.01
C ILE A 147 4.72 -7.02 4.67
N ALA A 148 4.37 -7.12 3.39
CA ALA A 148 3.48 -8.16 2.87
C ALA A 148 4.30 -9.37 2.45
N ILE A 149 3.91 -10.55 2.90
CA ILE A 149 4.65 -11.80 2.69
C ILE A 149 3.71 -12.81 2.02
N LEU A 150 4.16 -13.38 0.90
CA LEU A 150 3.54 -14.54 0.27
C LEU A 150 4.42 -15.76 0.55
N LEU A 151 3.84 -16.80 1.14
CA LEU A 151 4.53 -18.08 1.36
C LEU A 151 4.42 -19.00 0.15
N ASN A 152 5.32 -19.97 0.09
CA ASN A 152 5.27 -21.05 -0.91
C ASN A 152 4.04 -21.95 -0.72
N ASP A 153 3.64 -22.16 0.53
CA ASP A 153 2.47 -22.94 0.92
C ASP A 153 1.56 -22.10 1.85
N ALA A 154 0.28 -21.98 1.47
CA ALA A 154 -0.72 -21.23 2.23
C ALA A 154 -1.10 -21.92 3.55
N ASP A 155 -0.93 -23.24 3.65
CA ASP A 155 -1.24 -24.01 4.86
C ASP A 155 -0.21 -23.76 5.97
N GLU A 156 0.98 -23.26 5.63
CA GLU A 156 2.02 -22.90 6.60
C GLU A 156 1.80 -21.53 7.26
N VAL A 157 0.87 -20.71 6.76
CA VAL A 157 0.63 -19.35 7.26
C VAL A 157 0.41 -19.29 8.79
N PRO A 158 -0.39 -20.17 9.42
CA PRO A 158 -0.59 -20.12 10.88
C PRO A 158 0.69 -20.38 11.68
N GLU A 159 1.55 -21.29 11.22
CA GLU A 159 2.82 -21.62 11.89
C GLU A 159 3.85 -20.51 11.66
N TYR A 160 4.02 -20.08 10.41
CA TYR A 160 4.96 -19.03 10.05
C TYR A 160 4.64 -17.71 10.76
N LYS A 161 3.35 -17.40 10.90
CA LYS A 161 2.89 -16.26 11.71
C LYS A 161 3.41 -16.32 13.15
N LYS A 162 3.39 -17.49 13.80
CA LYS A 162 3.92 -17.65 15.16
C LYS A 162 5.42 -17.41 15.19
N VAL A 163 6.16 -17.94 14.21
CA VAL A 163 7.61 -17.71 14.08
C VAL A 163 7.92 -16.21 13.99
N LEU A 164 7.19 -15.47 13.15
CA LEU A 164 7.36 -14.01 13.02
C LEU A 164 6.99 -13.26 14.30
N PHE A 165 5.92 -13.68 14.97
CA PHE A 165 5.50 -13.08 16.24
C PHE A 165 6.55 -13.26 17.35
N ASP A 166 7.11 -14.47 17.47
CA ASP A 166 8.13 -14.78 18.47
C ASP A 166 9.45 -14.06 18.16
N ARG A 167 9.80 -13.94 16.87
CA ARG A 167 11.03 -13.25 16.42
C ARG A 167 10.92 -11.72 16.55
N TYR A 168 9.74 -11.17 16.27
CA TYR A 168 9.48 -9.73 16.25
C TYR A 168 8.31 -9.35 17.16
N PRO A 169 8.42 -9.53 18.49
CA PRO A 169 7.29 -9.38 19.41
C PRO A 169 6.75 -7.94 19.51
N SER A 170 7.52 -6.94 19.05
CA SER A 170 7.06 -5.55 18.97
C SER A 170 6.27 -5.23 17.70
N LEU A 171 6.20 -6.16 16.73
CA LEU A 171 5.50 -5.99 15.47
C LEU A 171 4.15 -6.71 15.48
N LEU A 172 3.15 -6.04 14.91
CA LEU A 172 1.87 -6.66 14.67
C LEU A 172 2.00 -7.62 13.48
N THR A 173 1.81 -8.92 13.71
CA THR A 173 1.78 -9.93 12.64
C THR A 173 0.34 -10.38 12.41
N GLN A 174 -0.14 -10.28 11.17
CA GLN A 174 -1.51 -10.62 10.79
C GLN A 174 -1.53 -11.42 9.48
N SER A 175 -2.47 -12.36 9.39
CA SER A 175 -2.77 -13.09 8.16
C SER A 175 -3.79 -12.31 7.32
N TRP A 176 -3.88 -12.64 6.02
CA TRP A 176 -4.89 -12.06 5.13
C TRP A 176 -6.32 -12.23 5.65
N LYS A 177 -6.64 -13.38 6.27
CA LYS A 177 -7.97 -13.65 6.83
C LYS A 177 -8.33 -12.67 7.96
N GLU A 178 -7.35 -12.32 8.79
CA GLU A 178 -7.53 -11.38 9.90
C GLU A 178 -7.64 -9.93 9.39
N LEU A 179 -6.83 -9.57 8.39
CA LEU A 179 -6.93 -8.26 7.74
C LEU A 179 -8.31 -8.06 7.09
N ALA A 180 -8.82 -9.08 6.39
CA ALA A 180 -10.14 -9.06 5.78
C ALA A 180 -11.27 -8.92 6.84
N LEU A 181 -11.14 -9.62 7.97
CA LEU A 181 -12.13 -9.58 9.05
C LEU A 181 -12.15 -8.23 9.78
N ASN A 182 -10.98 -7.62 10.01
CA ASN A 182 -10.85 -6.33 10.67
C ASN A 182 -11.38 -5.15 9.83
N LEU A 183 -11.47 -5.31 8.50
CA LEU A 183 -12.04 -4.31 7.59
C LEU A 183 -13.57 -4.42 7.42
N ALA A 184 -14.18 -5.47 7.99
CA ALA A 184 -15.61 -5.75 7.93
C ALA A 184 -16.38 -5.37 9.22
N LEU A 185 -15.65 -4.86 10.23
CA LEU A 185 -16.17 -4.37 11.51
C LEU A 185 -16.10 -2.84 11.55
#